data_AF-A0A5J4PQE1-F1
#
_entry.id   AF-A0A5J4PQE1-F1
#
_cell.length_a   1.000
_cell.length_b   1.000
_cell.length_c   1.000
_cell.angle_alpha   90.00
_cell.angle_beta   90.00
_cell.angle_gamma   90.00
#
_symmetry.space_group_name_H-M   'P 1'
#
loop_
_entity.id
_entity.type
_entity.pdbx_description
1 polymer ?
#
loop_
_entity_poly.entity_id
_entity_poly.type
_entity_poly.pdbx_seq_one_letter_code
_entity_poly.pdbx_strand_id
1 'polypeptide(L)'
;MQKGPVTQALVGATVFSILLSWGKNFMGLTDFFIDYVPMYNKFRAVSSILVIVEFAVPLLAVLALKAIVEKPQLLKEKIKYLYISLGLTGGIALLFALAPRLFFSSYIPAQEMYALQQNLPKEHIAPVLANLEEIRVYLFTSDAWRSFFLILTGAVLLLAYHTRRLKAVGMVIAVGILCLFDMWGVNKRYLYDDQFVPSNQLVEKTFAKTPADHFILQDTSLDYRVLNLASSTFNENNTSYWHKSIGGYHAAKLRRYQEMIERHINREMQNVYREVSDSQGNMDVVHPDAFRVLNMLNTKYFIFPTEGGNTIPVKNPYAYGNAWFVNRVEYVNDADEEIDALNTVLPTQTAVVNVR
;
A
#
# COMPACT_ATOMS: atom_id res chain seq x y z
N MET A 1 16.84 -12.45 33.03
CA MET A 1 17.62 -11.71 32.02
C MET A 1 19.01 -11.45 32.55
N GLN A 2 20.04 -11.82 31.79
CA GLN A 2 21.40 -11.35 32.05
C GLN A 2 21.39 -9.83 31.90
N LYS A 3 21.79 -9.10 32.95
CA LYS A 3 21.84 -7.63 32.96
C LYS A 3 23.05 -7.16 32.12
N GLY A 4 23.01 -7.42 30.83
CA GLY A 4 24.01 -6.97 29.87
C GLY A 4 23.56 -5.67 29.20
N PRO A 5 24.49 -4.74 28.90
CA PRO A 5 24.15 -3.48 28.24
C PRO A 5 23.47 -3.70 26.88
N VAL A 6 23.88 -4.73 26.14
CA VAL A 6 23.28 -5.12 24.85
C VAL A 6 21.81 -5.53 25.01
N THR A 7 21.48 -6.38 25.99
CA THR A 7 20.10 -6.80 26.24
C THR A 7 19.20 -5.62 26.62
N GLN A 8 19.71 -4.69 27.44
CA GLN A 8 18.97 -3.50 27.83
C GLN A 8 18.76 -2.55 26.65
N ALA A 9 19.77 -2.36 25.80
CA ALA A 9 19.65 -1.57 24.59
C ALA A 9 18.60 -2.14 23.63
N LEU A 10 18.58 -3.46 23.43
CA LEU A 10 17.58 -4.13 22.59
C LEU A 10 16.16 -4.00 23.16
N VAL A 11 15.97 -4.18 24.47
CA VAL A 11 14.66 -3.98 25.11
C VAL A 11 14.21 -2.51 24.97
N GLY A 12 15.12 -1.56 25.21
CA GLY A 12 14.86 -0.13 25.02
C GLY A 12 14.44 0.18 23.59
N ALA A 13 15.20 -0.31 22.60
CA ALA A 13 14.90 -0.15 21.19
C ALA A 13 13.53 -0.75 20.80
N THR A 14 13.22 -1.94 21.30
CA THR A 14 11.91 -2.60 21.07
C THR A 14 10.76 -1.76 21.62
N VAL A 15 10.82 -1.39 22.91
CA VAL A 15 9.75 -0.61 23.55
C VAL A 15 9.59 0.73 22.86
N PHE A 16 10.69 1.42 22.60
CA PHE A 16 10.69 2.71 21.93
C PHE A 16 10.12 2.65 20.51
N SER A 17 10.48 1.62 19.73
CA SER A 17 9.95 1.43 18.38
C SER A 17 8.45 1.14 18.39
N ILE A 18 7.95 0.37 19.37
CA ILE A 18 6.51 0.13 19.55
C ILE A 18 5.79 1.44 19.86
N LEU A 19 6.30 2.23 20.80
CA LEU A 19 5.69 3.52 21.18
C LEU A 19 5.62 4.48 19.99
N LEU A 20 6.69 4.57 19.21
CA LEU A 20 6.70 5.41 18.01
C LEU A 20 5.71 4.89 16.96
N SER A 21 5.59 3.57 16.78
CA SER A 21 4.71 2.97 15.75
C SER A 21 3.21 3.30 15.89
N TRP A 22 2.76 3.81 17.04
CA TRP A 22 1.35 4.10 17.30
C TRP A 22 0.76 5.26 16.49
N GLY A 23 1.61 6.17 15.98
CA GLY A 23 1.19 7.27 15.11
C GLY A 23 0.00 8.04 15.68
N LYS A 24 -1.13 8.06 14.94
CA LYS A 24 -2.36 8.76 15.33
C LYS A 24 -2.91 8.40 16.71
N ASN A 25 -2.57 7.23 17.26
CA ASN A 25 -3.02 6.82 18.59
C ASN A 25 -2.19 7.44 19.73
N PHE A 26 -1.04 8.04 19.41
CA PHE A 26 -0.21 8.78 20.36
C PHE A 26 0.44 10.01 19.69
N MET A 27 -0.40 11.00 19.35
CA MET A 27 0.03 12.20 18.63
C MET A 27 1.09 13.01 19.37
N GLY A 28 1.01 13.14 20.70
CA GLY A 28 2.00 13.92 21.45
C GLY A 28 3.45 13.44 21.26
N LEU A 29 3.68 12.12 21.18
CA LEU A 29 5.00 11.57 20.85
C LEU A 29 5.30 11.70 19.35
N THR A 30 4.29 11.45 18.51
CA THR A 30 4.45 11.47 17.05
C THR A 30 4.83 12.85 16.53
N ASP A 31 4.12 13.90 16.97
CA ASP A 31 4.35 15.29 16.57
C ASP A 31 5.72 15.77 17.05
N PHE A 32 6.11 15.45 18.29
CA PHE A 32 7.46 15.75 18.77
C PHE A 32 8.55 15.16 17.85
N PHE A 33 8.38 13.92 17.39
CA PHE A 33 9.35 13.31 16.47
C PHE A 33 9.31 13.93 15.08
N ILE A 34 8.12 14.26 14.56
CA ILE A 34 7.97 14.91 13.25
C ILE A 34 8.64 16.29 13.23
N ASP A 35 8.46 17.07 14.30
CA ASP A 35 8.87 18.47 14.35
C ASP A 35 10.35 18.64 14.73
N TYR A 36 10.87 17.79 15.63
CA TYR A 36 12.20 17.99 16.23
C TYR A 36 13.24 16.94 15.83
N VAL A 37 12.85 15.75 15.36
CA VAL A 37 13.82 14.68 15.04
C VAL A 37 14.12 14.67 13.54
N PRO A 38 15.38 14.94 13.13
CA PRO A 38 15.75 14.97 11.73
C PRO A 38 15.40 13.68 11.00
N MET A 39 14.96 13.82 9.75
CA MET A 39 14.58 12.72 8.86
C MET A 39 13.36 11.89 9.30
N TYR A 40 12.81 12.09 10.50
CA TYR A 40 11.63 11.33 10.94
C TYR A 40 10.41 11.61 10.05
N ASN A 41 10.21 12.89 9.69
CA ASN A 41 9.18 13.31 8.74
C ASN A 41 9.35 12.79 7.30
N LYS A 42 10.37 11.96 7.03
CA LYS A 42 10.57 11.27 5.75
C LYS A 42 10.05 9.83 5.77
N PHE A 43 9.72 9.27 6.93
CA PHE A 43 9.06 7.97 6.99
C PHE A 43 7.61 8.09 6.52
N ARG A 44 7.26 7.33 5.48
CA ARG A 44 5.92 7.33 4.88
C ARG A 44 4.84 6.83 5.86
N ALA A 45 5.19 5.81 6.66
CA ALA A 45 4.29 5.21 7.61
C ALA A 45 5.03 5.00 8.93
N VAL A 46 4.44 5.50 10.00
CA VAL A 46 5.03 5.41 11.35
C VAL A 46 5.19 3.94 11.77
N SER A 47 4.32 3.05 11.29
CA SER A 47 4.41 1.61 11.53
C SER A 47 5.67 0.95 10.96
N SER A 48 6.34 1.55 9.97
CA SER A 48 7.55 0.97 9.36
C SER A 48 8.73 0.85 10.35
N ILE A 49 8.73 1.62 11.44
CA ILE A 49 9.75 1.53 12.49
C ILE A 49 9.73 0.16 13.21
N LEU A 50 8.64 -0.60 13.10
CA LEU A 50 8.52 -1.94 13.67
C LEU A 50 9.53 -2.93 13.08
N VAL A 51 10.19 -2.61 11.97
CA VAL A 51 11.34 -3.40 11.47
C VAL A 51 12.44 -3.57 12.54
N ILE A 52 12.60 -2.60 13.44
CA ILE A 52 13.53 -2.70 14.57
C ILE A 52 13.06 -3.76 15.56
N VAL A 53 11.75 -3.85 15.82
CA VAL A 53 11.16 -4.87 16.70
C VAL A 53 11.34 -6.26 16.10
N GLU A 54 11.11 -6.40 14.79
CA GLU A 54 11.30 -7.65 14.04
C GLU A 54 12.72 -8.18 14.12
N PHE A 55 13.73 -7.32 14.26
CA PHE A 55 15.11 -7.73 14.49
C PHE A 55 15.44 -7.95 15.98
N ALA A 56 15.03 -7.02 16.85
CA ALA A 56 15.44 -6.99 18.24
C ALA A 56 14.83 -8.16 19.06
N VAL A 57 13.57 -8.53 18.80
CA VAL A 57 12.90 -9.61 19.53
C VAL A 57 13.52 -10.98 19.25
N PRO A 58 13.75 -11.41 17.98
CA PRO A 58 14.46 -12.65 17.71
C PRO A 58 15.88 -12.67 18.29
N LEU A 59 16.62 -11.55 18.22
CA LEU A 59 17.94 -11.47 18.81
C LEU A 59 17.91 -11.65 20.34
N LEU A 60 16.94 -11.03 21.02
CA LEU A 60 16.70 -11.23 22.46
C LEU A 60 16.37 -12.70 22.78
N ALA A 61 15.58 -13.37 21.92
CA ALA A 61 15.26 -14.78 22.08
C ALA A 61 16.50 -15.68 21.97
N VAL A 62 17.37 -15.42 20.98
CA VAL A 62 18.65 -16.14 20.81
C VAL A 62 19.58 -15.92 21.99
N LEU A 63 19.70 -14.67 22.48
CA LEU A 63 20.49 -14.36 23.67
C LEU A 63 19.94 -15.06 24.93
N ALA A 64 18.61 -15.17 25.05
CA ALA A 64 17.98 -15.91 26.14
C ALA A 64 18.29 -17.41 26.07
N LEU A 65 18.22 -18.02 24.87
CA LEU A 65 18.60 -19.42 24.66
C LEU A 65 20.09 -19.65 24.98
N LYS A 66 20.98 -18.77 24.53
CA LYS A 66 22.42 -18.82 24.85
C LYS A 66 22.65 -18.83 26.36
N ALA A 67 22.00 -17.92 27.09
CA ALA A 67 22.13 -17.84 28.55
C ALA A 67 21.61 -19.10 29.26
N ILE A 68 20.53 -19.71 28.76
CA ILE A 68 19.99 -20.98 29.29
C ILE A 68 20.97 -22.15 29.04
N VAL A 69 21.65 -22.16 27.89
CA VAL A 69 22.65 -23.19 27.56
C VAL A 69 23.91 -23.03 28.43
N GLU A 70 24.44 -21.80 28.53
CA GLU A 70 25.64 -21.51 29.34
C GLU A 70 25.42 -21.71 30.84
N LYS A 71 24.21 -21.41 31.33
CA LYS A 71 23.84 -21.54 32.75
C LYS A 71 22.52 -22.31 32.89
N PRO A 72 22.53 -23.65 32.84
CA PRO A 72 21.30 -24.46 32.88
C PRO A 72 20.45 -24.26 34.15
N GLN A 73 21.08 -23.87 35.26
CA GLN A 73 20.42 -23.55 36.54
C GLN A 73 19.50 -22.33 36.44
N LEU A 74 19.75 -21.43 35.48
CA LEU A 74 18.97 -20.20 35.27
C LEU A 74 17.49 -20.50 35.05
N LEU A 75 17.19 -21.54 34.28
CA LEU A 75 15.81 -21.91 33.98
C LEU A 75 15.07 -22.41 35.24
N LYS A 76 15.78 -23.06 36.17
CA LYS A 76 15.25 -23.48 37.47
C LYS A 76 14.93 -22.28 38.36
N GLU A 77 15.88 -21.36 38.49
CA GLU A 77 15.77 -20.17 39.33
C GLU A 77 14.72 -19.17 38.83
N LYS A 78 14.51 -19.14 37.51
CA LYS A 78 13.68 -18.16 36.83
C LYS A 78 12.46 -18.79 36.14
N ILE A 79 12.05 -20.00 36.54
CA ILE A 79 10.96 -20.75 35.91
C ILE A 79 9.63 -19.97 35.90
N LYS A 80 9.39 -19.14 36.92
CA LYS A 80 8.22 -18.24 36.98
C LYS A 80 8.11 -17.36 35.73
N TYR A 81 9.24 -16.88 35.19
CA TYR A 81 9.22 -16.04 33.98
C TYR A 81 8.88 -16.85 32.73
N LEU A 82 9.26 -18.13 32.65
CA LEU A 82 8.80 -19.01 31.57
C LEU A 82 7.28 -19.15 31.61
N TYR A 83 6.68 -19.38 32.78
CA TYR A 83 5.23 -19.49 32.92
C TYR A 83 4.50 -18.18 32.62
N ILE A 84 5.07 -17.04 33.04
CA ILE A 84 4.52 -15.72 32.68
C ILE A 84 4.58 -15.52 31.17
N SER A 85 5.71 -15.80 30.51
CA SER A 85 5.85 -15.68 29.06
C SER A 85 4.89 -16.62 28.32
N LEU A 86 4.74 -17.86 28.78
CA LEU A 86 3.80 -18.83 28.23
C LEU A 86 2.34 -18.36 28.40
N GLY A 87 1.99 -17.82 29.56
CA GLY A 87 0.66 -17.26 29.82
C GLY A 87 0.37 -16.02 28.96
N LEU A 88 1.33 -15.11 28.84
CA LEU A 88 1.15 -13.88 28.05
C LEU A 88 1.12 -14.14 26.54
N THR A 89 1.93 -15.07 26.03
CA THR A 89 1.98 -15.32 24.58
C THR A 89 1.04 -16.45 24.17
N GLY A 90 1.21 -17.64 24.76
CA GLY A 90 0.36 -18.80 24.52
C GLY A 90 -1.06 -18.61 25.06
N GLY A 91 -1.22 -18.03 26.24
CA GLY A 91 -2.56 -17.78 26.81
C GLY A 91 -3.38 -16.78 25.99
N ILE A 92 -2.76 -15.70 25.49
CA ILE A 92 -3.43 -14.76 24.57
C ILE A 92 -3.76 -15.45 23.23
N ALA A 93 -2.82 -16.23 22.68
CA ALA A 93 -3.09 -17.00 21.45
C ALA A 93 -4.25 -17.98 21.63
N LEU A 94 -4.31 -18.68 22.76
CA LEU A 94 -5.42 -19.60 23.10
C LEU A 94 -6.74 -18.84 23.29
N LEU A 95 -6.71 -17.69 23.95
CA LEU A 95 -7.89 -16.84 24.13
C LEU A 95 -8.47 -16.41 22.78
N PHE A 96 -7.61 -15.97 21.85
CA PHE A 96 -8.04 -15.61 20.50
C PHE A 96 -8.52 -16.82 19.68
N ALA A 97 -7.95 -18.00 19.89
CA ALA A 97 -8.38 -19.22 19.23
C ALA A 97 -9.77 -19.70 19.69
N LEU A 98 -10.05 -19.58 21.00
CA LEU A 98 -11.32 -20.02 21.61
C LEU A 98 -12.43 -18.97 21.50
N ALA A 99 -12.07 -17.68 21.58
CA ALA A 99 -13.02 -16.58 21.61
C ALA A 99 -12.57 -15.45 20.65
N PRO A 100 -12.51 -15.71 19.33
CA PRO A 100 -12.03 -14.73 18.35
C PRO A 100 -12.85 -13.44 18.33
N ARG A 101 -14.13 -13.50 18.67
CA ARG A 101 -15.05 -12.34 18.66
C ARG A 101 -15.08 -11.57 19.99
N LEU A 102 -14.27 -11.96 20.97
CA LEU A 102 -14.32 -11.36 22.32
C LEU A 102 -13.93 -9.88 22.32
N PHE A 103 -12.94 -9.49 21.51
CA PHE A 103 -12.39 -8.13 21.46
C PHE A 103 -12.74 -7.38 20.17
N PHE A 104 -13.33 -8.07 19.19
CA PHE A 104 -13.60 -7.52 17.87
C PHE A 104 -15.08 -7.70 17.52
N SER A 105 -15.81 -6.59 17.40
CA SER A 105 -17.22 -6.57 17.02
C SER A 105 -17.44 -6.83 15.53
N SER A 106 -16.42 -6.59 14.71
CA SER A 106 -16.43 -6.93 13.29
C SER A 106 -15.00 -7.15 12.80
N TYR A 107 -14.84 -8.07 11.85
CA TYR A 107 -13.61 -8.27 11.09
C TYR A 107 -13.59 -7.47 9.78
N ILE A 108 -14.54 -6.56 9.58
CA ILE A 108 -14.67 -5.74 8.38
C ILE A 108 -14.44 -4.26 8.73
N PRO A 109 -13.36 -3.64 8.23
CA PRO A 109 -13.14 -2.20 8.39
C PRO A 109 -14.29 -1.38 7.79
N ALA A 110 -14.64 -0.26 8.45
CA ALA A 110 -15.71 0.62 8.01
C ALA A 110 -15.52 1.15 6.58
N GLN A 111 -14.28 1.39 6.15
CA GLN A 111 -13.98 1.87 4.81
C GLN A 111 -14.25 0.81 3.74
N GLU A 112 -14.00 -0.46 4.05
CA GLU A 112 -14.30 -1.58 3.14
C GLU A 112 -15.80 -1.81 3.07
N MET A 113 -16.50 -1.71 4.21
CA MET A 113 -17.96 -1.73 4.25
C MET A 113 -18.56 -0.67 3.31
N TYR A 114 -18.08 0.58 3.38
CA TYR A 114 -18.51 1.66 2.51
C TYR A 114 -18.23 1.36 1.03
N ALA A 115 -17.03 0.85 0.72
CA ALA A 115 -16.67 0.50 -0.65
C ALA A 115 -17.56 -0.62 -1.22
N LEU A 116 -17.87 -1.65 -0.44
CA LEU A 116 -18.77 -2.73 -0.87
C LEU A 116 -20.20 -2.20 -1.10
N GLN A 117 -20.69 -1.28 -0.27
CA GLN A 117 -22.01 -0.68 -0.42
C GLN A 117 -22.16 0.19 -1.68
N GLN A 118 -21.07 0.80 -2.15
CA GLN A 118 -21.07 1.61 -3.37
C GLN A 118 -20.97 0.77 -4.65
N ASN A 119 -20.27 -0.37 -4.59
CA ASN A 119 -19.90 -1.14 -5.78
C ASN A 119 -20.75 -2.39 -6.01
N LEU A 120 -21.54 -2.85 -5.03
CA LEU A 120 -22.37 -4.05 -5.15
C LEU A 120 -23.87 -3.73 -5.08
N PRO A 121 -24.71 -4.42 -5.86
CA PRO A 121 -26.16 -4.40 -5.68
C PRO A 121 -26.56 -4.80 -4.25
N LYS A 122 -27.58 -4.15 -3.70
CA LYS A 122 -28.00 -4.31 -2.29
C LYS A 122 -28.25 -5.76 -1.88
N GLU A 123 -28.75 -6.57 -2.80
CA GLU A 123 -29.05 -8.00 -2.61
C GLU A 123 -27.80 -8.87 -2.39
N HIS A 124 -26.63 -8.45 -2.91
CA HIS A 124 -25.38 -9.20 -2.78
C HIS A 124 -24.53 -8.77 -1.57
N ILE A 125 -24.83 -7.62 -0.96
CA ILE A 125 -24.01 -7.07 0.13
C ILE A 125 -24.02 -7.99 1.35
N ALA A 126 -25.20 -8.36 1.86
CA ALA A 126 -25.33 -9.19 3.05
C ALA A 126 -24.59 -10.55 2.96
N PRO A 127 -24.78 -11.36 1.90
CA PRO A 127 -24.06 -12.64 1.79
C PRO A 127 -22.55 -12.45 1.61
N VAL A 128 -22.10 -11.43 0.88
CA VAL A 128 -20.66 -11.14 0.73
C VAL A 128 -20.02 -10.77 2.06
N LEU A 129 -20.68 -9.92 2.87
CA LEU A 129 -20.17 -9.53 4.18
C LEU A 129 -20.09 -10.72 5.14
N ALA A 130 -21.13 -11.56 5.18
CA ALA A 130 -21.15 -12.74 6.03
C ALA A 130 -20.00 -13.71 5.69
N ASN A 131 -19.82 -14.01 4.40
CA ASN A 131 -18.74 -14.90 3.94
C ASN A 131 -17.36 -14.28 4.19
N LEU A 132 -17.21 -12.98 3.96
CA LEU A 132 -15.94 -12.28 4.17
C LEU A 132 -15.54 -12.29 5.65
N GLU A 133 -16.50 -12.02 6.55
CA GLU A 133 -16.28 -12.10 7.98
C GLU A 133 -15.92 -13.52 8.42
N GLU A 134 -16.64 -14.53 7.92
CA GLU A 134 -16.36 -15.94 8.23
C GLU A 134 -14.94 -16.33 7.82
N ILE A 135 -14.51 -15.98 6.61
CA ILE A 135 -13.14 -16.24 6.13
C ILE A 135 -12.11 -15.55 7.02
N ARG A 136 -12.35 -14.31 7.45
CA ARG A 136 -11.40 -13.57 8.31
C ARG A 136 -11.32 -14.15 9.71
N VAL A 137 -12.45 -14.54 10.28
CA VAL A 137 -12.49 -15.25 11.57
C VAL A 137 -11.75 -16.58 11.44
N TYR A 138 -11.95 -17.32 10.35
CA TYR A 138 -11.23 -18.57 10.10
C TYR A 138 -9.71 -18.35 10.00
N LEU A 139 -9.26 -17.36 9.22
CA LEU A 139 -7.84 -17.04 9.09
C LEU A 139 -7.21 -16.66 10.45
N PHE A 140 -7.89 -15.77 11.19
CA PHE A 140 -7.44 -15.32 12.50
C PHE A 140 -7.37 -16.48 13.51
N THR A 141 -8.41 -17.30 13.61
CA THR A 141 -8.47 -18.44 14.53
C THR A 141 -7.46 -19.52 14.17
N SER A 142 -7.29 -19.83 12.89
CA SER A 142 -6.28 -20.78 12.41
C SER A 142 -4.87 -20.35 12.82
N ASP A 143 -4.53 -19.08 12.65
CA ASP A 143 -3.21 -18.56 13.03
C ASP A 143 -3.03 -18.45 14.54
N ALA A 144 -4.10 -18.19 15.29
CA ALA A 144 -4.09 -18.24 16.76
C ALA A 144 -3.82 -19.65 17.28
N TRP A 145 -4.49 -20.68 16.74
CA TRP A 145 -4.23 -22.09 17.08
C TRP A 145 -2.80 -22.51 16.75
N ARG A 146 -2.35 -22.20 15.54
CA ARG A 146 -0.97 -22.47 15.11
C ARG A 146 0.04 -21.84 16.06
N SER A 147 -0.12 -20.55 16.36
CA SER A 147 0.77 -19.83 17.28
C SER A 147 0.78 -20.45 18.67
N PHE A 148 -0.39 -20.84 19.19
CA PHE A 148 -0.50 -21.53 20.48
C PHE A 148 0.30 -22.83 20.50
N PHE A 149 0.14 -23.71 19.49
CA PHE A 149 0.85 -24.98 19.44
C PHE A 149 2.36 -24.81 19.26
N LEU A 150 2.81 -23.83 18.47
CA LEU A 150 4.24 -23.53 18.31
C LEU A 150 4.85 -23.03 19.63
N ILE A 151 4.18 -22.11 20.32
CA ILE A 151 4.63 -21.60 21.63
C ILE A 151 4.68 -22.72 22.66
N LEU A 152 3.64 -23.57 22.71
CA LEU A 152 3.57 -24.70 23.62
C LEU A 152 4.70 -25.71 23.35
N THR A 153 4.97 -26.00 22.07
CA THR A 153 6.07 -26.89 21.67
C THR A 153 7.42 -26.32 22.08
N GLY A 154 7.64 -25.02 21.87
CA GLY A 154 8.85 -24.34 22.32
C GLY A 154 9.04 -24.40 23.84
N ALA A 155 7.96 -24.19 24.61
CA ALA A 155 8.00 -24.32 26.07
C ALA A 155 8.32 -25.76 26.52
N VAL A 156 7.71 -26.76 25.87
CA VAL A 156 8.01 -28.18 26.13
C VAL A 156 9.47 -28.51 25.85
N LEU A 157 10.05 -28.01 24.74
CA LEU A 157 11.47 -28.21 24.44
C LEU A 157 12.39 -27.62 25.52
N LEU A 158 12.08 -26.43 26.03
CA LEU A 158 12.82 -25.82 27.13
C LEU A 158 12.70 -26.61 28.44
N LEU A 159 11.51 -27.12 28.75
CA LEU A 159 11.28 -27.96 29.93
C LEU A 159 11.93 -29.35 29.80
N ALA A 160 11.97 -29.93 28.60
CA ALA A 160 12.67 -31.18 28.31
C ALA A 160 14.19 -31.02 28.51
N TYR A 161 14.75 -29.88 28.10
CA TYR A 161 16.13 -29.51 28.41
C TYR A 161 16.34 -29.34 29.93
N HIS A 162 15.43 -28.64 30.60
CA HIS A 162 15.49 -28.45 32.06
C HIS A 162 15.52 -29.77 32.85
N THR A 163 14.68 -30.72 32.45
CA THR A 163 14.57 -32.05 33.07
C THR A 163 15.69 -33.02 32.64
N ARG A 164 16.70 -32.55 31.91
CA ARG A 164 17.82 -33.32 31.36
C ARG A 164 17.42 -34.45 30.41
N ARG A 165 16.18 -34.46 29.90
CA ARG A 165 15.73 -35.40 28.85
C ARG A 165 16.29 -35.04 27.48
N LEU A 166 16.70 -33.79 27.29
CA LEU A 166 17.27 -33.28 26.04
C LEU A 166 18.62 -32.61 26.30
N LYS A 167 19.62 -32.89 25.46
CA LYS A 167 20.93 -32.21 25.50
C LYS A 167 20.84 -30.81 24.86
N ALA A 168 21.74 -29.91 25.20
CA ALA A 168 21.74 -28.53 24.68
C ALA A 168 21.73 -28.46 23.14
N VAL A 169 22.58 -29.24 22.47
CA VAL A 169 22.63 -29.31 21.00
C VAL A 169 21.29 -29.75 20.42
N GLY A 170 20.67 -30.79 21.00
CA GLY A 170 19.37 -31.27 20.56
C GLY A 170 18.25 -30.23 20.75
N MET A 171 18.27 -29.48 21.86
CA MET A 171 17.33 -28.39 22.11
C MET A 171 17.47 -27.27 21.07
N VAL A 172 18.70 -26.83 20.78
CA VAL A 172 18.93 -25.76 19.80
C VAL A 172 18.50 -26.20 18.39
N ILE A 173 18.83 -27.43 17.98
CA ILE A 173 18.40 -27.96 16.67
C ILE A 173 16.87 -28.04 16.60
N ALA A 174 16.22 -28.56 17.64
CA ALA A 174 14.76 -28.70 17.66
C ALA A 174 14.06 -27.34 17.60
N VAL A 175 14.55 -26.33 18.33
CA VAL A 175 14.03 -24.96 18.25
C VAL A 175 14.28 -24.36 16.86
N GLY A 176 15.47 -24.58 16.28
CA GLY A 176 15.78 -24.14 14.92
C GLY A 176 14.83 -24.72 13.87
N ILE A 177 14.54 -26.02 13.96
CA ILE A 177 13.56 -26.70 13.08
C ILE A 177 12.15 -26.13 13.30
N LEU A 178 11.76 -25.88 14.56
CA LEU A 178 10.45 -25.28 14.88
C LEU A 178 10.30 -23.90 14.24
N CYS A 179 11.34 -23.05 14.35
CA CYS A 179 11.38 -21.73 13.71
C CYS A 179 11.37 -21.83 12.18
N LEU A 180 12.11 -22.77 11.60
CA LEU A 180 12.13 -22.98 10.15
C LEU A 180 10.76 -23.43 9.63
N PHE A 181 10.13 -24.39 10.30
CA PHE A 181 8.79 -24.86 9.97
C PHE A 181 7.77 -23.72 10.00
N ASP A 182 7.82 -22.88 11.03
CA ASP A 182 6.97 -21.72 11.16
C ASP A 182 7.20 -20.71 10.01
N MET A 183 8.44 -20.23 9.85
CA MET A 183 8.76 -19.25 8.82
C MET A 183 8.49 -19.76 7.40
N TRP A 184 8.82 -21.01 7.12
CA TRP A 184 8.53 -21.64 5.82
C TRP A 184 7.03 -21.67 5.54
N GLY A 185 6.23 -22.11 6.52
CA GLY A 185 4.79 -22.19 6.40
C GLY A 185 4.10 -20.83 6.25
N VAL A 186 4.62 -19.76 6.88
CA VAL A 186 4.11 -18.40 6.65
C VAL A 186 4.52 -17.91 5.26
N ASN A 187 5.81 -18.02 4.91
CA ASN A 187 6.36 -17.46 3.68
C ASN A 187 5.73 -18.08 2.42
N LYS A 188 5.46 -19.39 2.43
CA LYS A 188 4.76 -20.07 1.33
C LYS A 188 3.30 -19.63 1.16
N ARG A 189 2.68 -18.91 2.10
CA ARG A 189 1.36 -18.29 1.87
C ARG A 189 1.47 -17.01 1.05
N TYR A 190 2.62 -16.33 1.09
CA TYR A 190 2.85 -15.07 0.41
C TYR A 190 3.49 -15.26 -0.96
N LEU A 191 4.54 -16.08 -1.04
CA LEU A 191 5.25 -16.42 -2.27
C LEU A 191 5.30 -17.94 -2.46
N TYR A 192 4.45 -18.48 -3.34
CA TYR A 192 4.35 -19.91 -3.63
C TYR A 192 4.64 -20.23 -5.10
N ASP A 193 4.80 -21.52 -5.38
CA ASP A 193 5.39 -22.01 -6.64
C ASP A 193 4.57 -21.60 -7.88
N ASP A 194 3.24 -21.51 -7.77
CA ASP A 194 2.38 -21.15 -8.91
C ASP A 194 2.39 -19.64 -9.24
N GLN A 195 2.95 -18.80 -8.37
CA GLN A 195 3.12 -17.37 -8.67
C GLN A 195 4.33 -17.11 -9.59
N PHE A 196 5.22 -18.10 -9.76
CA PHE A 196 6.35 -18.00 -10.68
C PHE A 196 5.88 -18.35 -12.10
N VAL A 197 5.42 -17.33 -12.83
CA VAL A 197 5.01 -17.46 -14.23
C VAL A 197 6.06 -16.88 -15.19
N PRO A 198 6.17 -17.43 -16.41
CA PRO A 198 6.96 -16.81 -17.48
C PRO A 198 6.55 -15.36 -17.73
N SER A 199 7.52 -14.47 -17.97
CA SER A 199 7.28 -13.03 -18.10
C SER A 199 6.27 -12.67 -19.21
N ASN A 200 6.27 -13.40 -20.32
CA ASN A 200 5.32 -13.22 -21.40
C ASN A 200 3.86 -13.45 -20.95
N GLN A 201 3.62 -14.46 -20.12
CA GLN A 201 2.27 -14.77 -19.62
C GLN A 201 1.75 -13.65 -18.70
N LEU A 202 2.62 -13.05 -17.90
CA LEU A 202 2.25 -11.94 -17.00
C LEU A 202 1.96 -10.66 -17.80
N VAL A 203 2.76 -10.39 -18.84
CA VAL A 203 2.53 -9.26 -19.76
C VAL A 203 1.22 -9.43 -20.53
N GLU A 204 0.97 -10.61 -21.11
CA GLU A 204 -0.28 -10.87 -21.84
C GLU A 204 -1.52 -10.78 -20.95
N LYS A 205 -1.44 -11.21 -19.69
CA LYS A 205 -2.56 -11.13 -18.76
C LYS A 205 -2.79 -9.73 -18.18
N THR A 206 -1.71 -9.00 -17.89
CA THR A 206 -1.78 -7.75 -17.10
C THR A 206 -1.79 -6.52 -17.99
N PHE A 207 -1.06 -6.55 -19.10
CA PHE A 207 -0.89 -5.45 -20.04
C PHE A 207 -1.49 -5.79 -21.40
N ALA A 208 -2.58 -6.57 -21.42
CA ALA A 208 -3.30 -6.87 -22.66
C ALA A 208 -3.70 -5.55 -23.34
N LYS A 209 -3.38 -5.44 -24.64
CA LYS A 209 -3.81 -4.29 -25.44
C LYS A 209 -5.31 -4.33 -25.65
N THR A 210 -5.96 -3.21 -25.40
CA THR A 210 -7.37 -3.01 -25.73
C THR A 210 -7.54 -2.64 -27.21
N PRO A 211 -8.77 -2.72 -27.76
CA PRO A 211 -9.05 -2.21 -29.11
C PRO A 211 -8.64 -0.74 -29.28
N ALA A 212 -8.83 0.09 -28.25
CA ALA A 212 -8.37 1.47 -28.25
C ALA A 212 -6.85 1.59 -28.36
N ASP A 213 -6.10 0.74 -27.65
CA ASP A 213 -4.63 0.73 -27.73
C ASP A 213 -4.14 0.36 -29.13
N HIS A 214 -4.75 -0.66 -29.75
CA HIS A 214 -4.42 -1.08 -31.11
C HIS A 214 -4.62 0.04 -32.13
N PHE A 215 -5.68 0.83 -31.99
CA PHE A 215 -5.95 1.96 -32.87
C PHE A 215 -4.96 3.11 -32.64
N ILE A 216 -4.74 3.49 -31.37
CA ILE A 216 -3.84 4.60 -31.03
C ILE A 216 -2.40 4.30 -31.47
N LEU A 217 -1.94 3.06 -31.32
CA LEU A 217 -0.59 2.63 -31.73
C LEU A 217 -0.35 2.67 -33.25
N GLN A 218 -1.39 2.87 -34.07
CA GLN A 218 -1.22 3.14 -35.51
C GLN A 218 -0.72 4.56 -35.78
N ASP A 219 -0.88 5.49 -34.81
CA ASP A 219 -0.35 6.83 -34.91
C ASP A 219 1.16 6.84 -34.63
N THR A 220 1.94 7.02 -35.69
CA THR A 220 3.42 7.06 -35.65
C THR A 220 3.98 8.42 -35.23
N SER A 221 3.14 9.36 -34.78
CA SER A 221 3.60 10.65 -34.24
C SER A 221 4.54 10.44 -33.07
N LEU A 222 5.68 11.15 -33.06
CA LEU A 222 6.73 10.96 -32.05
C LEU A 222 6.29 11.30 -30.62
N ASP A 223 5.42 12.29 -30.48
CA ASP A 223 5.00 12.76 -29.16
C ASP A 223 3.54 13.21 -29.13
N TYR A 224 2.79 12.54 -28.28
CA TYR A 224 1.42 12.85 -27.89
C TYR A 224 1.13 12.13 -26.58
N ARG A 225 0.14 12.62 -25.83
CA ARG A 225 -0.32 11.96 -24.61
C ARG A 225 -1.71 11.37 -24.76
N VAL A 226 -1.97 10.35 -23.96
CA VAL A 226 -3.24 9.63 -23.91
C VAL A 226 -3.84 9.79 -22.52
N LEU A 227 -5.14 10.07 -22.47
CA LEU A 227 -5.90 10.14 -21.23
C LEU A 227 -6.91 8.99 -21.21
N ASN A 228 -6.77 8.09 -20.24
CA ASN A 228 -7.66 6.95 -20.08
C ASN A 228 -8.75 7.26 -19.05
N LEU A 229 -9.98 7.38 -19.53
CA LEU A 229 -11.20 7.61 -18.73
C LEU A 229 -11.96 6.31 -18.44
N ALA A 230 -11.54 5.18 -19.03
CA ALA A 230 -12.15 3.87 -18.81
C ALA A 230 -11.73 3.19 -17.50
N SER A 231 -10.74 3.76 -16.81
CA SER A 231 -10.21 3.25 -15.55
C SER A 231 -9.92 4.40 -14.58
N SER A 232 -9.44 4.10 -13.36
CA SER A 232 -9.01 5.15 -12.43
C SER A 232 -7.71 5.78 -12.95
N THR A 233 -7.84 6.83 -13.77
CA THR A 233 -6.77 7.48 -14.55
C THR A 233 -5.47 7.68 -13.76
N PHE A 234 -5.57 8.07 -12.49
CA PHE A 234 -4.43 8.39 -11.63
C PHE A 234 -4.03 7.27 -10.66
N ASN A 235 -4.67 6.11 -10.75
CA ASN A 235 -4.45 4.92 -9.89
C ASN A 235 -4.27 3.63 -10.70
N GLU A 236 -3.84 3.74 -11.95
CA GLU A 236 -3.55 2.61 -12.85
C GLU A 236 -2.24 2.85 -13.61
N ASN A 237 -1.57 1.79 -14.05
CA ASN A 237 -0.30 1.87 -14.79
C ASN A 237 -0.30 1.09 -16.12
N ASN A 238 -1.44 0.53 -16.51
CA ASN A 238 -1.56 -0.22 -17.75
C ASN A 238 -1.46 0.70 -18.97
N THR A 239 -2.12 1.86 -18.95
CA THR A 239 -2.05 2.83 -20.06
C THR A 239 -0.62 3.28 -20.32
N SER A 240 0.15 3.51 -19.25
CA SER A 240 1.55 3.93 -19.32
C SER A 240 2.50 2.88 -19.91
N TYR A 241 2.08 1.62 -19.96
CA TYR A 241 2.87 0.55 -20.58
C TYR A 241 2.89 0.69 -22.12
N TRP A 242 1.78 1.14 -22.71
CA TRP A 242 1.64 1.28 -24.17
C TRP A 242 1.74 2.72 -24.66
N HIS A 243 1.40 3.71 -23.82
CA HIS A 243 1.26 5.10 -24.22
C HIS A 243 1.90 6.06 -23.23
N LYS A 244 2.17 7.29 -23.68
CA LYS A 244 2.53 8.40 -22.79
C LYS A 244 1.25 8.88 -22.07
N SER A 245 0.94 8.27 -20.92
CA SER A 245 -0.28 8.59 -20.17
C SER A 245 -0.20 9.98 -19.51
N ILE A 246 -1.30 10.74 -19.54
CA ILE A 246 -1.53 11.88 -18.62
C ILE A 246 -1.69 11.36 -17.18
N GLY A 247 -2.28 10.18 -17.05
CA GLY A 247 -2.51 9.51 -15.79
C GLY A 247 -1.29 8.78 -15.26
N GLY A 248 -1.55 7.72 -14.51
CA GLY A 248 -0.51 6.89 -13.90
C GLY A 248 -0.57 6.90 -12.38
N TYR A 249 -0.38 5.71 -11.80
CA TYR A 249 -0.11 5.55 -10.38
C TYR A 249 1.39 5.70 -10.08
N HIS A 250 1.71 6.66 -9.21
CA HIS A 250 3.03 6.78 -8.61
C HIS A 250 2.88 7.10 -7.13
N ALA A 251 3.60 6.39 -6.26
CA ALA A 251 3.47 6.55 -4.80
C ALA A 251 4.04 7.87 -4.25
N ALA A 252 4.81 8.60 -5.07
CA ALA A 252 5.38 9.91 -4.74
C ALA A 252 5.23 10.84 -5.94
N LYS A 253 4.00 11.25 -6.27
CA LYS A 253 3.76 12.22 -7.36
C LYS A 253 4.40 13.56 -7.03
N LEU A 254 4.90 14.25 -8.05
CA LEU A 254 5.40 15.61 -7.91
C LEU A 254 4.27 16.52 -7.41
N ARG A 255 4.53 17.31 -6.36
CA ARG A 255 3.51 18.18 -5.75
C ARG A 255 2.85 19.11 -6.78
N ARG A 256 3.65 19.76 -7.64
CA ARG A 256 3.15 20.61 -8.73
C ARG A 256 2.19 19.88 -9.67
N TYR A 257 2.47 18.62 -10.00
CA TYR A 257 1.58 17.84 -10.84
C TYR A 257 0.31 17.41 -10.09
N GLN A 258 0.44 17.05 -8.81
CA GLN A 258 -0.71 16.75 -7.96
C GLN A 258 -1.65 17.95 -7.84
N GLU A 259 -1.13 19.17 -7.71
CA GLU A 259 -1.92 20.40 -7.69
C GLU A 259 -2.60 20.66 -9.04
N MET A 260 -1.91 20.41 -10.16
CA MET A 260 -2.54 20.45 -11.50
C MET A 260 -3.69 19.44 -11.63
N ILE A 261 -3.53 18.24 -11.06
CA ILE A 261 -4.59 17.21 -11.04
C ILE A 261 -5.80 17.71 -10.26
N GLU A 262 -5.56 18.17 -9.04
CA GLU A 262 -6.61 18.58 -8.09
C GLU A 262 -7.35 19.83 -8.53
N ARG A 263 -6.62 20.86 -8.99
CA ARG A 263 -7.20 22.16 -9.36
C ARG A 263 -7.84 22.18 -10.75
N HIS A 264 -7.29 21.43 -11.72
CA HIS A 264 -7.70 21.52 -13.12
C HIS A 264 -8.08 20.18 -13.74
N ILE A 265 -7.17 19.21 -13.81
CA ILE A 265 -7.34 18.02 -14.64
C ILE A 265 -8.57 17.21 -14.21
N ASN A 266 -8.84 17.06 -12.90
CA ASN A 266 -10.02 16.36 -12.43
C ASN A 266 -11.34 16.95 -12.94
N ARG A 267 -11.44 18.29 -12.95
CA ARG A 267 -12.62 18.99 -13.48
C ARG A 267 -12.69 18.87 -14.99
N GLU A 268 -11.57 19.04 -15.68
CA GLU A 268 -11.52 18.91 -17.15
C GLU A 268 -11.82 17.48 -17.62
N MET A 269 -11.39 16.44 -16.90
CA MET A 269 -11.76 15.05 -17.21
C MET A 269 -13.28 14.85 -17.13
N GLN A 270 -13.95 15.45 -16.14
CA GLN A 270 -15.41 15.40 -16.04
C GLN A 270 -16.08 16.14 -17.21
N ASN A 271 -15.52 17.29 -17.61
CA ASN A 271 -16.00 18.03 -18.77
C ASN A 271 -15.82 17.22 -20.06
N VAL A 272 -14.62 16.68 -20.32
CA VAL A 272 -14.34 15.80 -21.46
C VAL A 272 -15.33 14.64 -21.47
N TYR A 273 -15.54 14.00 -20.32
CA TYR A 273 -16.45 12.87 -20.25
C TYR A 273 -17.87 13.26 -20.67
N ARG A 274 -18.38 14.39 -20.16
CA ARG A 274 -19.72 14.90 -20.48
C ARG A 274 -19.84 15.34 -21.95
N GLU A 275 -19.04 16.31 -22.36
CA GLU A 275 -19.15 16.97 -23.67
C GLU A 275 -18.94 15.99 -24.84
N VAL A 276 -17.96 15.10 -24.71
CA VAL A 276 -17.67 14.10 -25.75
C VAL A 276 -18.75 13.02 -25.79
N SER A 277 -19.28 12.59 -24.64
CA SER A 277 -20.37 11.61 -24.61
C SER A 277 -21.66 12.20 -25.18
N ASP A 278 -22.02 13.43 -24.80
CA ASP A 278 -23.21 14.13 -25.29
C ASP A 278 -23.13 14.37 -26.81
N SER A 279 -21.92 14.61 -27.32
CA SER A 279 -21.63 14.78 -28.75
C SER A 279 -21.43 13.45 -29.49
N GLN A 280 -21.61 12.30 -28.83
CA GLN A 280 -21.38 10.96 -29.39
C GLN A 280 -19.99 10.79 -30.05
N GLY A 281 -18.97 11.44 -29.47
CA GLY A 281 -17.60 11.42 -29.99
C GLY A 281 -17.32 12.39 -31.14
N ASN A 282 -18.32 13.18 -31.58
CA ASN A 282 -18.09 14.22 -32.59
C ASN A 282 -17.37 15.41 -31.96
N MET A 283 -16.05 15.50 -32.18
CA MET A 283 -15.23 16.56 -31.59
C MET A 283 -15.49 17.94 -32.20
N ASP A 284 -16.05 18.05 -33.41
CA ASP A 284 -16.24 19.34 -34.09
C ASP A 284 -17.25 20.27 -33.39
N VAL A 285 -18.14 19.69 -32.57
CA VAL A 285 -19.14 20.41 -31.77
C VAL A 285 -18.70 20.62 -30.32
N VAL A 286 -17.58 20.03 -29.92
CA VAL A 286 -17.06 20.13 -28.55
C VAL A 286 -16.18 21.36 -28.43
N HIS A 287 -16.52 22.25 -27.49
CA HIS A 287 -15.71 23.45 -27.26
C HIS A 287 -14.34 23.10 -26.63
N PRO A 288 -13.20 23.48 -27.25
CA PRO A 288 -11.87 23.16 -26.73
C PRO A 288 -11.56 23.84 -25.39
N ASP A 289 -12.31 24.89 -25.05
CA ASP A 289 -12.18 25.61 -23.79
C ASP A 289 -12.59 24.77 -22.57
N ALA A 290 -13.34 23.68 -22.77
CA ALA A 290 -13.77 22.79 -21.69
C ALA A 290 -12.61 21.99 -21.05
N PHE A 291 -11.48 21.86 -21.74
CA PHE A 291 -10.33 21.02 -21.33
C PHE A 291 -8.96 21.58 -21.81
N ARG A 292 -8.73 22.86 -21.51
CA ARG A 292 -7.57 23.62 -22.01
C ARG A 292 -6.26 23.14 -21.41
N VAL A 293 -6.27 22.71 -20.15
CA VAL A 293 -5.09 22.13 -19.48
C VAL A 293 -4.74 20.78 -20.09
N LEU A 294 -5.73 19.94 -20.40
CA LEU A 294 -5.48 18.68 -21.12
C LEU A 294 -4.91 18.94 -22.54
N ASN A 295 -5.40 19.95 -23.24
CA ASN A 295 -4.84 20.37 -24.53
C ASN A 295 -3.40 20.89 -24.40
N MET A 296 -3.13 21.66 -23.34
CA MET A 296 -1.80 22.16 -22.97
C MET A 296 -0.82 21.03 -22.67
N LEU A 297 -1.29 19.92 -22.10
CA LEU A 297 -0.48 18.72 -21.85
C LEU A 297 -0.29 17.84 -23.10
N ASN A 298 -0.64 18.34 -24.30
CA ASN A 298 -0.55 17.61 -25.57
C ASN A 298 -1.36 16.29 -25.58
N THR A 299 -2.55 16.30 -24.99
CA THR A 299 -3.44 15.12 -24.95
C THR A 299 -4.14 14.93 -26.30
N LYS A 300 -3.71 13.97 -27.09
CA LYS A 300 -4.23 13.71 -28.46
C LYS A 300 -5.32 12.65 -28.51
N TYR A 301 -5.36 11.75 -27.53
CA TYR A 301 -6.35 10.68 -27.48
C TYR A 301 -7.00 10.57 -26.11
N PHE A 302 -8.32 10.37 -26.13
CA PHE A 302 -9.12 10.01 -24.97
C PHE A 302 -9.58 8.57 -25.12
N ILE A 303 -9.45 7.75 -24.09
CA ILE A 303 -9.97 6.38 -24.07
C ILE A 303 -11.21 6.36 -23.18
N PHE A 304 -12.36 6.02 -23.78
CA PHE A 304 -13.65 5.95 -23.08
C PHE A 304 -14.05 4.50 -22.81
N PRO A 305 -14.72 4.23 -21.67
CA PRO A 305 -15.35 2.95 -21.43
C PRO A 305 -16.58 2.78 -22.32
N THR A 306 -16.84 1.57 -22.78
CA THR A 306 -18.10 1.19 -23.42
C THR A 306 -18.79 0.07 -22.64
N GLU A 307 -20.01 -0.26 -23.02
CA GLU A 307 -20.69 -1.45 -22.49
C GLU A 307 -19.84 -2.71 -22.68
N GLY A 308 -19.94 -3.64 -21.73
CA GLY A 308 -19.19 -4.90 -21.74
C GLY A 308 -17.70 -4.80 -21.39
N GLY A 309 -17.22 -3.63 -20.91
CA GLY A 309 -15.83 -3.46 -20.49
C GLY A 309 -14.83 -3.24 -21.62
N ASN A 310 -15.33 -3.01 -22.84
CA ASN A 310 -14.50 -2.60 -23.97
C ASN A 310 -14.17 -1.10 -23.87
N THR A 311 -13.23 -0.65 -24.70
CA THR A 311 -12.78 0.74 -24.76
C THR A 311 -12.81 1.27 -26.17
N ILE A 312 -13.12 2.57 -26.32
CA ILE A 312 -13.12 3.27 -27.59
C ILE A 312 -12.18 4.48 -27.54
N PRO A 313 -11.31 4.67 -28.55
CA PRO A 313 -10.45 5.85 -28.64
C PRO A 313 -11.19 7.00 -29.34
N VAL A 314 -11.11 8.20 -28.78
CA VAL A 314 -11.55 9.45 -29.41
C VAL A 314 -10.32 10.34 -29.62
N LYS A 315 -10.12 10.79 -30.86
CA LYS A 315 -9.02 11.68 -31.21
C LYS A 315 -9.38 13.12 -30.86
N ASN A 316 -8.55 13.77 -30.06
CA ASN A 316 -8.64 15.19 -29.75
C ASN A 316 -7.88 16.02 -30.80
N PRO A 317 -8.57 16.79 -31.66
CA PRO A 317 -7.92 17.65 -32.65
C PRO A 317 -7.33 18.94 -32.03
N TYR A 318 -7.64 19.24 -30.76
CA TYR A 318 -7.33 20.52 -30.11
C TYR A 318 -6.05 20.50 -29.26
N ALA A 319 -5.26 19.42 -29.30
CA ALA A 319 -3.98 19.35 -28.59
C ALA A 319 -3.01 20.44 -29.08
N TYR A 320 -2.37 21.17 -28.16
CA TYR A 320 -1.51 22.31 -28.50
C TYR A 320 -0.14 21.89 -29.07
N GLY A 321 0.19 20.60 -29.04
CA GLY A 321 1.50 20.09 -29.44
C GLY A 321 2.54 20.22 -28.33
N ASN A 322 3.81 20.02 -28.69
CA ASN A 322 4.91 19.95 -27.72
C ASN A 322 5.38 21.33 -27.23
N ALA A 323 5.19 22.37 -28.04
CA ALA A 323 5.54 23.74 -27.72
C ALA A 323 4.75 24.69 -28.63
N TRP A 324 4.47 25.88 -28.13
CA TRP A 324 3.79 26.94 -28.88
C TRP A 324 4.32 28.31 -28.44
N PHE A 325 4.12 29.31 -29.28
CA PHE A 325 4.44 30.71 -28.97
C PHE A 325 3.26 31.39 -28.27
N VAL A 326 3.56 32.41 -27.47
CA VAL A 326 2.56 33.26 -26.80
C VAL A 326 2.75 34.72 -27.20
N ASN A 327 1.68 35.50 -27.14
CA ASN A 327 1.68 36.92 -27.47
C ASN A 327 1.95 37.81 -26.26
N ARG A 328 1.68 37.31 -25.05
CA ARG A 328 1.78 38.04 -23.79
C ARG A 328 2.42 37.18 -22.70
N VAL A 329 3.12 37.84 -21.79
CA VAL A 329 3.54 37.28 -20.51
C VAL A 329 2.80 38.04 -19.40
N GLU A 330 2.16 37.32 -18.50
CA GLU A 330 1.50 37.83 -17.30
C GLU A 330 2.29 37.41 -16.07
N TYR A 331 2.69 38.38 -15.26
CA TYR A 331 3.46 38.13 -14.04
C TYR A 331 2.54 38.12 -12.82
N VAL A 332 2.66 37.08 -12.00
CA VAL A 332 1.84 36.86 -10.79
C VAL A 332 2.70 36.72 -9.56
N ASN A 333 2.16 37.02 -8.39
CA ASN A 333 2.92 37.22 -7.15
C ASN A 333 3.37 35.92 -6.49
N ASP A 334 2.62 34.84 -6.69
CA ASP A 334 2.88 33.54 -6.08
C ASP A 334 2.43 32.36 -6.96
N ALA A 335 2.70 31.14 -6.47
CA ALA A 335 2.42 29.90 -7.19
C ALA A 335 0.92 29.55 -7.20
N ASP A 336 0.13 30.06 -6.25
CA ASP A 336 -1.32 29.83 -6.22
C ASP A 336 -2.00 30.70 -7.29
N GLU A 337 -1.61 31.96 -7.41
CA GLU A 337 -2.05 32.83 -8.51
C GLU A 337 -1.66 32.25 -9.89
N GLU A 338 -0.46 31.67 -10.02
CA GLU A 338 0.02 31.05 -11.27
C GLU A 338 -0.85 29.88 -11.72
N ILE A 339 -1.12 28.93 -10.82
CA ILE A 339 -1.95 27.79 -11.16
C ILE A 339 -3.41 28.19 -11.36
N ASP A 340 -3.94 29.15 -10.58
CA ASP A 340 -5.33 29.57 -10.68
C ASP A 340 -5.60 30.38 -11.95
N ALA A 341 -4.62 31.10 -12.48
CA ALA A 341 -4.73 31.81 -13.75
C ALA A 341 -5.13 30.88 -14.91
N LEU A 342 -4.71 29.60 -14.90
CA LEU A 342 -5.08 28.62 -15.93
C LEU A 342 -6.60 28.39 -16.07
N ASN A 343 -7.42 28.82 -15.09
CA ASN A 343 -8.87 28.80 -15.21
C ASN A 343 -9.40 29.78 -16.28
N THR A 344 -8.67 30.86 -16.58
CA THR A 344 -9.15 31.96 -17.43
C THR A 344 -8.25 32.19 -18.64
N VAL A 345 -6.92 32.12 -18.49
CA VAL A 345 -5.99 32.51 -19.57
C VAL A 345 -5.96 31.46 -20.68
N LEU A 346 -5.97 31.93 -21.94
CA LEU A 346 -5.31 31.39 -23.16
C LEU A 346 -3.89 30.81 -23.03
N PRO A 347 -3.54 29.53 -22.72
CA PRO A 347 -2.12 29.15 -22.67
C PRO A 347 -1.41 29.36 -24.03
N THR A 348 -2.16 29.27 -25.13
CA THR A 348 -1.67 29.53 -26.49
C THR A 348 -1.45 31.01 -26.80
N GLN A 349 -1.88 31.92 -25.93
CA GLN A 349 -1.77 33.37 -26.13
C GLN A 349 -1.02 34.09 -25.01
N THR A 350 -1.10 33.57 -23.78
CA THR A 350 -0.55 34.16 -22.57
C THR A 350 0.22 33.10 -21.78
N ALA A 351 1.49 33.38 -21.49
CA ALA A 351 2.24 32.64 -20.49
C ALA A 351 2.11 33.34 -19.13
N VAL A 352 1.79 32.58 -18.08
CA VAL A 352 1.76 33.09 -16.71
C VAL A 352 3.09 32.70 -16.05
N VAL A 353 3.77 33.67 -15.44
CA VAL A 353 5.09 33.48 -14.82
C VAL A 353 5.07 34.05 -13.42
N ASN A 354 5.35 33.19 -12.44
CA ASN A 354 5.59 33.63 -11.07
C ASN A 354 6.90 34.46 -10.99
N VAL A 355 6.86 35.63 -10.34
CA VAL A 355 8.00 36.55 -10.25
C VAL A 355 9.10 36.10 -9.26
N ARG A 356 8.91 34.99 -8.54
CA ARG A 356 9.85 34.48 -7.52
C ARG A 356 10.68 33.27 -7.94
#